data_AF-A0A3B9EC03-F1
#
_entry.id   AF-A0A3B9EC03-F1
#
_cell.length_a   1.000
_cell.length_b   1.000
_cell.length_c   1.000
_cell.angle_alpha   90.00
_cell.angle_beta   90.00
_cell.angle_gamma   90.00
#
_symmetry.space_group_name_H-M   'P 1'
#
loop_
_entity.id
_entity.type
_entity.pdbx_description
1 polymer ?
#
loop_
_entity_poly.entity_id
_entity_poly.type
_entity_poly.pdbx_seq_one_letter_code
_entity_poly.pdbx_strand_id
1 'polypeptide(L)'
;MPVKTSRTIAAQLNSAQVAVSNALADAGMLKLLAEYGYTAARIKEGQKLYEAARLAVNAHKSLVGSQQDKTAKVKKVTKKAYDAYQALAKVARAIWLKDKARLAALGLQGKMPKTTAGFLTAAYILFDNAAKGGLAAASNPTGLLGDYGYTTAKLTAERAKIAELDKINQAQEAAKGMAQDAARAQDKALKALAEWLARFVKIAKVALRDQREYLEKLGVLARTGKTKAQRAAAAKASATKKAKKSGA
;
A
#
# COMPACT_ATOMS: atom_id res chain seq x y z
N MET A 1 -5.77 11.06 -27.22
CA MET A 1 -6.23 11.66 -25.94
C MET A 1 -5.02 12.25 -25.23
N PRO A 2 -5.05 13.50 -24.73
CA PRO A 2 -3.88 14.06 -24.06
C PRO A 2 -3.74 13.38 -22.70
N VAL A 3 -2.65 12.63 -22.53
CA VAL A 3 -2.28 11.98 -21.27
C VAL A 3 -2.04 13.09 -20.25
N LYS A 4 -2.92 13.19 -19.26
CA LYS A 4 -2.74 14.05 -18.10
C LYS A 4 -1.54 13.49 -17.34
N THR A 5 -0.34 14.03 -17.57
CA THR A 5 0.88 13.67 -16.83
C THR A 5 0.61 13.83 -15.34
N SER A 6 0.36 12.72 -14.65
CA SER A 6 0.23 12.70 -13.20
C SER A 6 1.59 13.08 -12.61
N ARG A 7 1.63 14.15 -11.81
CA ARG A 7 2.84 14.44 -11.03
C ARG A 7 3.06 13.31 -10.05
N THR A 8 4.31 12.91 -9.85
CA THR A 8 4.68 11.97 -8.78
C THR A 8 4.28 12.57 -7.42
N ILE A 9 4.02 11.71 -6.42
CA ILE A 9 3.70 12.15 -5.05
C ILE A 9 4.81 13.07 -4.51
N ALA A 10 6.08 12.73 -4.77
CA ALA A 10 7.22 13.56 -4.39
C ALA A 10 7.17 14.96 -5.04
N ALA A 11 6.85 15.04 -6.34
CA ALA A 11 6.71 16.33 -7.03
C ALA A 11 5.52 17.15 -6.50
N GLN A 12 4.41 16.50 -6.13
CA GLN A 12 3.25 17.17 -5.53
C GLN A 12 3.61 17.77 -4.17
N LEU A 13 4.19 16.98 -3.27
CA LEU A 13 4.62 17.44 -1.94
C LEU A 13 5.66 18.56 -2.04
N ASN A 14 6.66 18.41 -2.91
CA ASN A 14 7.69 19.44 -3.11
C ASN A 14 7.07 20.75 -3.62
N SER A 15 6.17 20.67 -4.61
CA SER A 15 5.51 21.87 -5.13
C SER A 15 4.66 22.59 -4.10
N ALA A 16 4.00 21.85 -3.19
CA ALA A 16 3.24 22.44 -2.10
C ALA A 16 4.16 23.10 -1.06
N GLN A 17 5.24 22.43 -0.70
CA GLN A 17 6.22 22.93 0.26
C GLN A 17 6.85 24.24 -0.20
N VAL A 18 7.33 24.28 -1.44
CA VAL A 18 7.93 25.48 -2.05
C VAL A 18 6.92 26.63 -2.06
N ALA A 19 5.69 26.38 -2.52
CA ALA A 19 4.65 27.40 -2.60
C ALA A 19 4.27 27.97 -1.22
N VAL A 20 4.08 27.13 -0.21
CA VAL A 20 3.69 27.55 1.14
C VAL A 20 4.84 28.26 1.86
N SER A 21 6.05 27.71 1.81
CA SER A 21 7.21 28.29 2.50
C SER A 21 7.58 29.66 1.94
N ASN A 22 7.65 29.80 0.62
CA ASN A 22 8.03 31.07 0.00
C ASN A 22 6.95 32.15 0.17
N ALA A 23 5.67 31.78 0.19
CA ALA A 23 4.59 32.73 0.45
C ALA A 23 4.56 33.24 1.90
N LEU A 24 5.01 32.43 2.87
CA LEU A 24 5.11 32.85 4.27
C LEU A 24 6.40 33.64 4.56
N ALA A 25 7.48 33.38 3.81
CA ALA A 25 8.78 34.01 4.03
C ALA A 25 8.87 35.42 3.42
N ASP A 26 8.18 35.70 2.32
CA ASP A 26 8.22 36.99 1.63
C ASP A 26 7.03 37.88 2.05
N ALA A 27 7.29 38.85 2.92
CA ALA A 27 6.25 39.75 3.45
C ALA A 27 5.58 40.61 2.35
N GLY A 28 6.31 40.96 1.29
CA GLY A 28 5.77 41.72 0.16
C GLY A 28 4.79 40.87 -0.65
N MET A 29 5.18 39.63 -0.96
CA MET A 29 4.30 38.66 -1.62
C MET A 29 3.05 38.36 -0.76
N LEU A 30 3.22 38.18 0.54
CA LEU A 30 2.14 37.88 1.47
C LEU A 30 1.11 39.02 1.53
N LYS A 31 1.57 40.28 1.49
CA LYS A 31 0.69 41.45 1.46
C LYS A 31 -0.23 41.43 0.24
N LEU A 32 0.32 41.17 -0.95
CA LEU A 32 -0.46 41.08 -2.20
C LEU A 32 -1.42 39.88 -2.20
N LEU A 33 -0.98 38.74 -1.68
CA LEU A 33 -1.84 37.55 -1.55
C LEU A 33 -2.99 37.76 -0.55
N ALA A 34 -2.77 38.56 0.50
CA ALA A 34 -3.77 38.87 1.50
C ALA A 34 -4.94 39.69 0.95
N GLU A 35 -4.71 40.56 -0.05
CA GLU A 35 -5.78 41.31 -0.75
C GLU A 35 -6.80 40.38 -1.43
N TYR A 36 -6.37 39.18 -1.82
CA TYR A 36 -7.22 38.14 -2.43
C TYR A 36 -7.65 37.06 -1.42
N GLY A 37 -7.50 37.33 -0.12
CA GLY A 37 -7.97 36.45 0.95
C GLY A 37 -7.04 35.29 1.29
N TYR A 38 -5.79 35.29 0.82
CA TYR A 38 -4.73 34.38 1.30
C TYR A 38 -3.85 35.08 2.33
N THR A 39 -4.42 35.26 3.52
CA THR A 39 -3.69 35.74 4.69
C THR A 39 -2.69 34.70 5.19
N ALA A 40 -1.78 35.11 6.08
CA ALA A 40 -0.85 34.20 6.75
C ALA A 40 -1.57 32.99 7.40
N ALA A 41 -2.75 33.22 7.99
CA ALA A 41 -3.56 32.17 8.59
C ALA A 41 -4.01 31.13 7.55
N ARG A 42 -4.50 31.58 6.39
CA ARG A 42 -4.96 30.69 5.31
C ARG A 42 -3.80 29.92 4.65
N ILE A 43 -2.63 30.53 4.56
CA ILE A 43 -1.43 29.84 4.06
C ILE A 43 -0.95 28.78 5.08
N LYS A 44 -1.06 29.06 6.38
CA LYS A 44 -0.81 28.07 7.45
C LYS A 44 -1.79 26.89 7.40
N GLU A 45 -3.03 27.06 6.92
CA GLU A 45 -3.92 25.92 6.63
C GLU A 45 -3.33 25.00 5.55
N GLY A 46 -2.77 25.58 4.47
CA GLY A 46 -2.04 24.84 3.45
C GLY A 46 -0.82 24.10 4.01
N GLN A 47 -0.09 24.72 4.94
CA GLN A 47 1.01 24.07 5.66
C GLN A 47 0.53 22.84 6.45
N LYS A 48 -0.59 22.95 7.18
CA LYS A 48 -1.19 21.81 7.90
C LYS A 48 -1.59 20.68 6.94
N LEU A 49 -2.16 21.01 5.78
CA LEU A 49 -2.50 20.02 4.75
C LEU A 49 -1.26 19.33 4.18
N TYR A 50 -0.17 20.08 3.96
CA TYR A 50 1.10 19.52 3.52
C TYR A 50 1.66 18.53 4.55
N GLU A 51 1.70 18.92 5.82
CA GLU A 51 2.18 18.06 6.91
C GLU A 51 1.35 16.78 7.03
N ALA A 52 0.02 16.90 6.98
CA ALA A 52 -0.89 15.76 7.00
C ALA A 52 -0.64 14.81 5.81
N ALA A 53 -0.46 15.35 4.60
CA ALA A 53 -0.16 14.55 3.42
C ALA A 53 1.22 13.87 3.52
N ARG A 54 2.25 14.56 4.00
CA ARG A 54 3.58 13.98 4.21
C ARG A 54 3.54 12.82 5.20
N LEU A 55 2.87 13.01 6.33
CA LEU A 55 2.71 11.96 7.34
C LEU A 55 1.94 10.76 6.79
N ALA A 56 0.85 10.98 6.06
CA ALA A 56 0.07 9.91 5.44
C ALA A 56 0.87 9.12 4.40
N VAL A 57 1.71 9.80 3.60
CA VAL A 57 2.60 9.16 2.62
C VAL A 57 3.65 8.28 3.32
N ASN A 58 4.26 8.78 4.39
CA ASN A 58 5.24 8.02 5.17
C ASN A 58 4.59 6.81 5.85
N ALA A 59 3.41 6.97 6.45
CA ALA A 59 2.67 5.90 7.07
C ALA A 59 2.32 4.79 6.07
N HIS A 60 1.78 5.15 4.90
CA HIS A 60 1.47 4.18 3.85
C HIS A 60 2.72 3.42 3.39
N LYS A 61 3.84 4.12 3.15
CA LYS A 61 5.11 3.47 2.75
C LYS A 61 5.60 2.47 3.80
N SER A 62 5.54 2.84 5.09
CA SER A 62 5.92 1.95 6.18
C SER A 62 5.04 0.71 6.26
N LEU A 63 3.73 0.87 6.08
CA LEU A 63 2.77 -0.22 6.17
C LEU A 63 2.84 -1.18 4.99
N VAL A 64 3.12 -0.68 3.78
CA VAL A 64 3.42 -1.52 2.61
C VAL A 64 4.70 -2.34 2.85
N GLY A 65 5.74 -1.74 3.42
CA GLY A 65 6.95 -2.49 3.81
C GLY A 65 6.65 -3.61 4.80
N SER A 66 5.89 -3.31 5.86
CA SER A 66 5.42 -4.33 6.83
C SER A 66 4.61 -5.45 6.16
N GLN A 67 3.69 -5.12 5.24
CA GLN A 67 2.91 -6.09 4.50
C GLN A 67 3.81 -7.03 3.66
N GLN A 68 4.86 -6.50 3.02
CA GLN A 68 5.82 -7.28 2.25
C GLN A 68 6.60 -8.25 3.15
N ASP A 69 7.07 -7.79 4.30
CA ASP A 69 7.77 -8.62 5.28
C ASP A 69 6.89 -9.76 5.80
N LYS A 70 5.63 -9.47 6.14
CA LYS A 70 4.66 -10.48 6.59
C LYS A 70 4.38 -11.51 5.48
N THR A 71 4.24 -11.06 4.24
CA THR A 71 4.04 -11.94 3.08
C THR A 71 5.24 -12.87 2.86
N ALA A 72 6.46 -12.35 2.97
CA ALA A 72 7.67 -13.16 2.88
C ALA A 72 7.75 -14.20 4.03
N LYS A 73 7.34 -13.82 5.24
CA LYS A 73 7.28 -14.73 6.40
C LYS A 73 6.24 -15.84 6.21
N VAL A 74 5.03 -15.52 5.76
CA VAL A 74 3.99 -16.52 5.43
C VAL A 74 4.57 -17.56 4.48
N LYS A 75 5.16 -17.15 3.35
CA LYS A 75 5.74 -18.08 2.36
C LYS A 75 6.74 -19.07 2.98
N LYS A 76 7.63 -18.59 3.87
CA LYS A 76 8.62 -19.43 4.55
C LYS A 76 7.97 -20.43 5.51
N VAL A 77 7.00 -19.98 6.31
CA VAL A 77 6.36 -20.80 7.35
C VAL A 77 5.34 -21.77 6.76
N THR A 78 4.64 -21.39 5.68
CA THR A 78 3.74 -22.29 4.94
C THR A 78 4.49 -23.52 4.45
N LYS A 79 5.70 -23.36 3.89
CA LYS A 79 6.50 -24.51 3.45
C LYS A 79 6.78 -25.47 4.62
N LYS A 80 7.26 -24.96 5.76
CA LYS A 80 7.55 -25.77 6.94
C LYS A 80 6.33 -26.51 7.48
N ALA A 81 5.17 -25.84 7.50
CA ALA A 81 3.91 -26.43 7.94
C ALA A 81 3.45 -27.53 6.98
N TYR A 82 3.56 -27.29 5.67
CA TYR A 82 3.18 -28.25 4.63
C TYR A 82 4.07 -29.49 4.67
N ASP A 83 5.38 -29.30 4.80
CA ASP A 83 6.34 -30.39 4.90
C ASP A 83 6.06 -31.27 6.13
N ALA A 84 5.77 -30.66 7.28
CA ALA A 84 5.40 -31.37 8.51
C ALA A 84 4.10 -32.18 8.36
N TYR A 85 3.04 -31.54 7.84
CA TYR A 85 1.78 -32.23 7.54
C TYR A 85 1.98 -33.41 6.60
N GLN A 86 2.72 -33.22 5.50
CA GLN A 86 2.95 -34.26 4.50
C GLN A 86 3.77 -35.41 5.05
N ALA A 87 4.79 -35.14 5.87
CA ALA A 87 5.60 -36.17 6.50
C ALA A 87 4.74 -37.09 7.37
N LEU A 88 3.93 -36.51 8.27
CA LEU A 88 3.06 -37.29 9.14
C LEU A 88 1.97 -38.02 8.35
N ALA A 89 1.33 -37.34 7.38
CA ALA A 89 0.29 -37.94 6.55
C ALA A 89 0.81 -39.12 5.72
N LYS A 90 2.06 -39.06 5.23
CA LYS A 90 2.68 -40.17 4.49
C LYS A 90 2.95 -41.37 5.41
N VAL A 91 3.52 -41.12 6.58
CA VAL A 91 3.78 -42.17 7.57
C VAL A 91 2.47 -42.83 8.01
N ALA A 92 1.45 -42.03 8.37
CA ALA A 92 0.14 -42.55 8.75
C ALA A 92 -0.51 -43.38 7.62
N ARG A 93 -0.46 -42.92 6.37
CA ARG A 93 -0.98 -43.68 5.22
C ARG A 93 -0.24 -44.98 4.96
N ALA A 94 1.07 -45.02 5.22
CA ALA A 94 1.87 -46.24 5.09
C ALA A 94 1.51 -47.26 6.17
N ILE A 95 1.39 -46.81 7.43
CA ILE A 95 1.06 -47.67 8.58
C ILE A 95 -0.36 -48.25 8.45
N TRP A 96 -1.35 -47.41 8.09
CA TRP A 96 -2.76 -47.79 8.06
C TRP A 96 -3.31 -47.97 6.65
N LEU A 97 -2.50 -48.51 5.74
CA LEU A 97 -2.87 -48.69 4.32
C LEU A 97 -4.22 -49.41 4.13
N LYS A 98 -4.52 -50.40 4.99
CA LYS A 98 -5.78 -51.17 4.96
C LYS A 98 -6.84 -50.65 5.94
N ASP A 99 -6.46 -49.83 6.91
CA ASP A 99 -7.38 -49.33 7.94
C ASP A 99 -7.91 -47.92 7.59
N LYS A 100 -8.94 -47.93 6.74
CA LYS A 100 -9.59 -46.70 6.28
C LYS A 100 -10.29 -45.93 7.41
N ALA A 101 -10.73 -46.61 8.46
CA ALA A 101 -11.38 -45.98 9.60
C ALA A 101 -10.37 -45.15 10.42
N ARG A 102 -9.16 -45.67 10.64
CA ARG A 102 -8.06 -44.92 11.27
C ARG A 102 -7.61 -43.74 10.43
N LEU A 103 -7.49 -43.91 9.11
CA LEU A 103 -7.18 -42.80 8.21
C LEU A 103 -8.29 -41.73 8.21
N ALA A 104 -9.56 -42.12 8.36
CA ALA A 104 -10.68 -41.21 8.53
C ALA A 104 -10.59 -40.42 9.84
N ALA A 105 -10.29 -41.09 10.94
CA ALA A 105 -10.09 -40.44 12.24
C ALA A 105 -8.95 -39.40 12.19
N LEU A 106 -7.91 -39.62 11.39
CA LEU A 106 -6.82 -38.66 11.18
C LEU A 106 -7.14 -37.55 10.15
N GLY A 107 -8.32 -37.55 9.53
CA GLY A 107 -8.69 -36.59 8.49
C GLY A 107 -7.95 -36.80 7.16
N LEU A 108 -7.48 -38.03 6.88
CA LEU A 108 -6.65 -38.36 5.71
C LEU A 108 -7.43 -38.99 4.53
N GLN A 109 -8.76 -38.87 4.52
CA GLN A 109 -9.67 -39.44 3.49
C GLN A 109 -9.53 -38.83 2.09
N GLY A 110 -8.72 -37.79 1.92
CA GLY A 110 -8.59 -37.09 0.65
C GLY A 110 -7.22 -36.44 0.43
N LYS A 111 -7.15 -35.65 -0.64
CA LYS A 111 -6.00 -34.82 -0.93
C LYS A 111 -5.91 -33.68 0.09
N MET A 112 -4.69 -33.27 0.40
CA MET A 112 -4.44 -32.09 1.24
C MET A 112 -5.15 -30.86 0.64
N PRO A 113 -5.92 -30.09 1.42
CA PRO A 113 -6.56 -28.88 0.93
C PRO A 113 -5.54 -27.86 0.42
N LYS A 114 -5.89 -27.13 -0.64
CA LYS A 114 -5.02 -26.11 -1.25
C LYS A 114 -5.16 -24.73 -0.61
N THR A 115 -6.30 -24.45 0.02
CA THR A 115 -6.56 -23.17 0.70
C THR A 115 -5.91 -23.15 2.07
N THR A 116 -5.40 -21.99 2.52
CA THR A 116 -4.77 -21.88 3.84
C THR A 116 -5.72 -22.30 4.96
N ALA A 117 -6.98 -21.84 4.92
CA ALA A 117 -7.99 -22.19 5.93
C ALA A 117 -8.28 -23.69 5.94
N GLY A 118 -8.50 -24.30 4.76
CA GLY A 118 -8.73 -25.75 4.67
C GLY A 118 -7.52 -26.56 5.13
N PHE A 119 -6.31 -26.11 4.79
CA PHE A 119 -5.07 -26.73 5.23
C PHE A 119 -4.92 -26.67 6.76
N LEU A 120 -5.13 -25.50 7.37
CA LEU A 120 -5.04 -25.32 8.82
C LEU A 120 -6.01 -26.26 9.56
N THR A 121 -7.27 -26.32 9.11
CA THR A 121 -8.26 -27.24 9.68
C THR A 121 -7.81 -28.69 9.56
N ALA A 122 -7.40 -29.13 8.37
CA ALA A 122 -6.93 -30.50 8.16
C ALA A 122 -5.67 -30.83 8.98
N ALA A 123 -4.76 -29.87 9.13
CA ALA A 123 -3.52 -30.04 9.88
C ALA A 123 -3.78 -30.12 11.39
N TYR A 124 -4.62 -29.27 11.96
CA TYR A 124 -5.02 -29.38 13.36
C TYR A 124 -5.71 -30.72 13.64
N ILE A 125 -6.65 -31.16 12.79
CA ILE A 125 -7.29 -32.48 12.91
C ILE A 125 -6.22 -33.59 12.93
N LEU A 126 -5.30 -33.58 11.97
CA LEU A 126 -4.26 -34.61 11.88
C LEU A 126 -3.39 -34.66 13.14
N PHE A 127 -2.83 -33.53 13.57
CA PHE A 127 -1.91 -33.49 14.71
C PHE A 127 -2.63 -33.69 16.06
N ASP A 128 -3.82 -33.13 16.24
CA ASP A 128 -4.58 -33.28 17.49
C ASP A 128 -5.07 -34.72 17.66
N ASN A 129 -5.53 -35.36 16.58
CA ASN A 129 -5.99 -36.75 16.66
C ASN A 129 -4.82 -37.74 16.74
N ALA A 130 -3.68 -37.44 16.10
CA ALA A 130 -2.45 -38.22 16.29
C ALA A 130 -1.92 -38.13 17.75
N ALA A 131 -2.04 -36.97 18.39
CA ALA A 131 -1.61 -36.75 19.77
C ALA A 131 -2.56 -37.37 20.82
N LYS A 132 -3.86 -37.49 20.51
CA LYS A 132 -4.87 -38.06 21.41
C LYS A 132 -4.77 -39.58 21.61
N GLY A 133 -3.78 -40.25 21.04
CA GLY A 133 -3.48 -41.64 21.39
C GLY A 133 -4.54 -42.66 20.96
N GLY A 134 -5.52 -42.31 20.12
CA GLY A 134 -6.52 -43.27 19.59
C GLY A 134 -5.96 -44.38 18.69
N LEU A 135 -4.62 -44.43 18.56
CA LEU A 135 -3.84 -45.36 17.74
C LEU A 135 -2.75 -46.07 18.58
N ALA A 136 -2.77 -45.84 19.90
CA ALA A 136 -1.88 -46.38 20.91
C ALA A 136 -2.48 -47.59 21.62
N ALA A 137 -1.65 -48.63 21.82
CA ALA A 137 -1.87 -49.58 22.89
C ALA A 137 -1.58 -48.88 24.24
N ALA A 138 -2.23 -49.32 25.31
CA ALA A 138 -2.18 -48.70 26.64
C ALA A 138 -0.76 -48.49 27.23
N SER A 139 0.27 -49.11 26.66
CA SER A 139 1.69 -49.03 27.06
C SER A 139 2.56 -48.08 26.21
N ASN A 140 2.07 -47.49 25.11
CA ASN A 140 2.84 -46.58 24.25
C ASN A 140 1.96 -45.40 23.79
N PRO A 141 2.06 -44.20 24.41
CA PRO A 141 1.15 -43.08 24.15
C PRO A 141 1.17 -42.54 22.70
N THR A 142 2.18 -42.87 21.90
CA THR A 142 2.23 -42.57 20.46
C THR A 142 1.79 -43.73 19.56
N GLY A 143 1.56 -44.91 20.13
CA GLY A 143 1.21 -46.11 19.39
C GLY A 143 2.21 -46.44 18.29
N LEU A 144 1.70 -47.02 17.20
CA LEU A 144 2.52 -47.34 16.03
C LEU A 144 3.27 -46.12 15.46
N LEU A 145 2.75 -44.88 15.59
CA LEU A 145 3.48 -43.70 15.09
C LEU A 145 4.82 -43.50 15.82
N GLY A 146 4.87 -43.83 17.11
CA GLY A 146 6.09 -43.79 17.91
C GLY A 146 7.18 -44.68 17.33
N ASP A 147 6.81 -45.89 16.90
CA ASP A 147 7.72 -46.89 16.31
C ASP A 147 8.36 -46.39 15.01
N TYR A 148 7.69 -45.47 14.29
CA TYR A 148 8.21 -44.81 13.10
C TYR A 148 8.76 -43.40 13.38
N GLY A 149 9.14 -43.12 14.64
CA GLY A 149 9.84 -41.90 15.03
C GLY A 149 8.95 -40.67 15.20
N TYR A 150 7.63 -40.83 15.32
CA TYR A 150 6.69 -39.77 15.69
C TYR A 150 6.39 -39.81 17.19
N THR A 151 7.37 -39.38 17.98
CA THR A 151 7.23 -39.19 19.43
C THR A 151 6.26 -38.04 19.75
N THR A 152 5.74 -38.00 20.98
CA THR A 152 4.90 -36.89 21.46
C THR A 152 5.61 -35.55 21.30
N ALA A 153 6.91 -35.49 21.64
CA ALA A 153 7.72 -34.29 21.47
C ALA A 153 7.79 -33.84 19.99
N LYS A 154 7.97 -34.77 19.05
CA LYS A 154 7.98 -34.45 17.62
C LYS A 154 6.61 -33.98 17.13
N LEU A 155 5.54 -34.64 17.53
CA LEU A 155 4.17 -34.24 17.18
C LEU A 155 3.86 -32.82 17.69
N THR A 156 4.23 -32.51 18.94
CA THR A 156 4.08 -31.17 19.50
C THR A 156 4.92 -30.13 18.74
N ALA A 157 6.18 -30.45 18.42
CA ALA A 157 7.06 -29.55 17.67
C ALA A 157 6.57 -29.29 16.23
N GLU A 158 6.03 -30.31 15.57
CA GLU A 158 5.46 -30.16 14.23
C GLU A 158 4.11 -29.45 14.23
N ARG A 159 3.25 -29.73 15.21
CA ARG A 159 2.01 -28.97 15.45
C ARG A 159 2.28 -27.50 15.71
N ALA A 160 3.37 -27.16 16.41
CA ALA A 160 3.76 -25.77 16.64
C ALA A 160 4.04 -25.01 15.32
N LYS A 161 4.49 -25.69 14.26
CA LYS A 161 4.65 -25.08 12.92
C LYS A 161 3.30 -24.71 12.29
N ILE A 162 2.24 -25.49 12.56
CA ILE A 162 0.88 -25.19 12.11
C ILE A 162 0.34 -23.96 12.86
N ALA A 163 0.54 -23.90 14.18
CA ALA A 163 0.16 -22.75 14.99
C ALA A 163 0.93 -21.48 14.60
N GLU A 164 2.22 -21.61 14.24
CA GLU A 164 3.02 -20.51 13.71
C GLU A 164 2.45 -19.98 12.38
N LEU A 165 2.08 -20.88 11.46
CA LEU A 165 1.44 -20.49 10.20
C LEU A 165 0.14 -19.72 10.44
N ASP A 166 -0.73 -20.23 11.31
CA ASP A 166 -2.00 -19.59 11.66
C ASP A 166 -1.79 -18.16 12.17
N LYS A 167 -0.91 -18.00 13.18
CA LYS A 167 -0.55 -16.70 13.75
C LYS A 167 -0.02 -15.72 12.70
N ILE A 168 0.88 -16.17 11.83
CA ILE A 168 1.49 -15.29 10.82
C ILE A 168 0.50 -14.98 9.70
N ASN A 169 -0.40 -15.90 9.35
CA ASN A 169 -1.47 -15.67 8.39
C ASN A 169 -2.42 -14.58 8.90
N GLN A 170 -2.85 -14.64 10.17
CA GLN A 170 -3.66 -13.59 10.80
C GLN A 170 -2.94 -12.23 10.78
N ALA A 171 -1.64 -12.22 11.11
CA ALA A 171 -0.84 -11.00 11.07
C ALA A 171 -0.68 -10.44 9.64
N GLN A 172 -0.67 -11.28 8.61
CA GLN A 172 -0.63 -10.84 7.22
C GLN A 172 -1.97 -10.20 6.81
N GLU A 173 -3.10 -10.80 7.17
CA GLU A 173 -4.42 -10.23 6.87
C GLU A 173 -4.62 -8.87 7.56
N ALA A 174 -4.22 -8.76 8.83
CA ALA A 174 -4.22 -7.48 9.53
C ALA A 174 -3.33 -6.44 8.82
N ALA A 175 -2.13 -6.81 8.41
CA ALA A 175 -1.22 -5.90 7.69
C ALA A 175 -1.78 -5.45 6.33
N LYS A 176 -2.49 -6.33 5.60
CA LYS A 176 -3.18 -5.96 4.36
C LYS A 176 -4.27 -4.91 4.63
N GLY A 177 -5.09 -5.10 5.67
CA GLY A 177 -6.11 -4.14 6.08
C GLY A 177 -5.51 -2.78 6.40
N MET A 178 -4.47 -2.75 7.25
CA MET A 178 -3.78 -1.51 7.61
C MET A 178 -3.17 -0.78 6.40
N ALA A 179 -2.59 -1.52 5.44
CA ALA A 179 -2.05 -0.92 4.23
C ALA A 179 -3.15 -0.29 3.36
N GLN A 180 -4.33 -0.93 3.25
CA GLN A 180 -5.47 -0.38 2.52
C GLN A 180 -6.04 0.87 3.20
N ASP A 181 -6.17 0.88 4.53
CA ASP A 181 -6.58 2.06 5.29
C ASP A 181 -5.61 3.22 5.09
N ALA A 182 -4.31 2.94 5.14
CA ALA A 182 -3.29 3.95 4.92
C ALA A 182 -3.28 4.48 3.47
N ALA A 183 -3.56 3.65 2.48
CA ALA A 183 -3.74 4.09 1.10
C ALA A 183 -4.92 5.06 0.97
N ARG A 184 -6.08 4.73 1.56
CA ARG A 184 -7.24 5.64 1.59
C ARG A 184 -6.93 6.96 2.29
N ALA A 185 -6.21 6.90 3.41
CA ALA A 185 -5.80 8.10 4.15
C ALA A 185 -4.82 8.96 3.34
N GLN A 186 -3.85 8.34 2.65
CA GLN A 186 -2.92 9.00 1.75
C GLN A 186 -3.66 9.70 0.61
N ASP A 187 -4.56 9.01 -0.08
CA ASP A 187 -5.32 9.58 -1.19
C ASP A 187 -6.17 10.77 -0.75
N LYS A 188 -6.84 10.65 0.40
CA LYS A 188 -7.63 11.74 0.99
C LYS A 188 -6.76 12.96 1.28
N ALA A 189 -5.60 12.76 1.91
CA ALA A 189 -4.70 13.85 2.28
C ALA A 189 -4.06 14.53 1.05
N LEU A 190 -3.62 13.74 0.07
CA LEU A 190 -3.06 14.26 -1.19
C LEU A 190 -4.10 15.01 -2.01
N LYS A 191 -5.34 14.52 -2.05
CA LYS A 191 -6.45 15.22 -2.73
C LYS A 191 -6.74 16.57 -2.07
N ALA A 192 -6.86 16.61 -0.75
CA ALA A 192 -7.09 17.85 -0.01
C ALA A 192 -5.97 18.88 -0.24
N LEU A 193 -4.71 18.44 -0.21
CA LEU A 193 -3.55 19.28 -0.51
C LEU A 193 -3.56 19.77 -1.96
N ALA A 194 -3.84 18.89 -2.93
CA ALA A 194 -3.85 19.23 -4.35
C ALA A 194 -4.95 20.23 -4.69
N GLU A 195 -6.14 20.08 -4.11
CA GLU A 195 -7.25 21.02 -4.28
C GLU A 195 -6.94 22.39 -3.68
N TRP A 196 -6.38 22.42 -2.47
CA TRP A 196 -5.94 23.66 -1.83
C TRP A 196 -4.86 24.35 -2.67
N LEU A 197 -3.82 23.62 -3.07
CA LEU A 197 -2.72 24.16 -3.87
C LEU A 197 -3.20 24.66 -5.24
N ALA A 198 -4.12 23.94 -5.88
CA ALA A 198 -4.68 24.38 -7.17
C ALA A 198 -5.45 25.70 -7.06
N ARG A 199 -6.23 25.88 -5.97
CA ARG A 199 -6.91 27.16 -5.70
C ARG A 199 -5.91 28.26 -5.37
N PHE A 200 -4.92 27.97 -4.53
CA PHE A 200 -3.88 28.91 -4.15
C PHE A 200 -3.10 29.41 -5.36
N VAL A 201 -2.57 28.51 -6.19
CA VAL A 201 -1.80 28.88 -7.38
C VAL A 201 -2.62 29.67 -8.39
N LYS A 202 -3.92 29.38 -8.56
CA LYS A 202 -4.79 30.15 -9.45
C LYS A 202 -4.95 31.59 -8.97
N ILE A 203 -5.17 31.79 -7.68
CA ILE A 203 -5.36 33.13 -7.09
C ILE A 203 -4.02 33.88 -7.03
N ALA A 204 -2.93 33.20 -6.67
CA ALA A 204 -1.59 33.77 -6.70
C ALA A 204 -1.19 34.28 -8.09
N LYS A 205 -1.59 33.60 -9.16
CA LYS A 205 -1.39 34.09 -10.54
C LYS A 205 -2.11 35.40 -10.85
N VAL A 206 -3.24 35.66 -10.20
CA VAL A 206 -3.99 36.91 -10.36
C VAL A 206 -3.38 38.00 -9.49
N ALA A 207 -3.12 37.69 -8.21
CA ALA A 207 -2.56 38.62 -7.24
C ALA A 207 -1.15 39.10 -7.61
N LEU A 208 -0.34 38.23 -8.22
CA LEU A 208 1.06 38.49 -8.53
C LEU A 208 1.27 38.64 -10.05
N ARG A 209 0.22 39.02 -10.80
CA ARG A 209 0.26 39.08 -12.28
C ARG A 209 1.35 40.03 -12.81
N ASP A 210 1.62 41.10 -12.07
CA ASP A 210 2.56 42.16 -12.43
C ASP A 210 3.95 41.92 -11.80
N GLN A 211 4.12 40.86 -10.98
CA GLN A 211 5.35 40.52 -10.27
C GLN A 211 5.79 39.09 -10.58
N ARG A 212 6.48 38.94 -11.71
CA ARG A 212 6.83 37.66 -12.29
C ARG A 212 7.81 36.87 -11.40
N GLU A 213 8.75 37.57 -10.78
CA GLU A 213 9.71 37.00 -9.84
C GLU A 213 9.02 36.30 -8.66
N TYR A 214 7.88 36.81 -8.20
CA TYR A 214 7.11 36.18 -7.12
C TYR A 214 6.40 34.90 -7.59
N LEU A 215 5.94 34.84 -8.83
CA LEU A 215 5.40 33.60 -9.40
C LEU A 215 6.46 32.51 -9.53
N GLU A 216 7.67 32.88 -9.97
CA GLU A 216 8.79 31.97 -10.07
C GLU A 216 9.25 31.47 -8.69
N LYS A 217 9.30 32.35 -7.67
CA LYS A 217 9.52 31.96 -6.27
C LYS A 217 8.50 30.94 -5.78
N LEU A 218 7.22 31.04 -6.15
CA LEU A 218 6.20 30.05 -5.76
C LEU A 218 6.37 28.67 -6.44
N GLY A 219 7.38 28.48 -7.30
CA GLY A 219 7.54 27.27 -8.10
C GLY A 219 6.46 27.15 -9.19
N VAL A 220 5.74 28.23 -9.46
CA VAL A 220 4.76 28.32 -10.53
C VAL A 220 5.51 28.81 -11.75
N LEU A 221 5.86 27.91 -12.68
CA LEU A 221 6.36 28.32 -13.99
C LEU A 221 5.43 29.38 -14.57
N ALA A 222 5.92 30.62 -14.64
CA ALA A 222 5.29 31.71 -15.36
C ALA A 222 5.27 31.30 -16.84
N ARG A 223 4.24 30.56 -17.23
CA ARG A 223 4.16 29.94 -18.56
C ARG A 223 3.94 31.07 -19.57
N THR A 224 5.01 31.69 -20.03
CA THR A 224 5.09 32.75 -21.05
C THR A 224 4.86 32.23 -22.48
N GLY A 225 4.27 31.04 -22.63
CA GLY A 225 3.86 30.55 -23.93
C GLY A 225 2.54 31.17 -24.34
N LYS A 226 2.54 32.07 -25.34
CA LYS A 226 1.32 32.52 -26.03
C LYS A 226 0.40 31.33 -26.26
N THR A 227 -0.85 31.42 -25.83
CA THR A 227 -1.84 30.36 -26.07
C THR A 227 -1.96 30.09 -27.57
N LYS A 228 -2.41 28.90 -27.98
CA LYS A 228 -2.62 28.60 -29.41
C LYS A 228 -3.53 29.66 -30.07
N ALA A 229 -4.52 30.15 -29.34
CA ALA A 229 -5.38 31.25 -29.74
C ALA A 229 -4.61 32.58 -29.90
N GLN A 230 -3.76 32.96 -28.94
CA GLN A 230 -2.94 34.17 -29.05
C GLN A 230 -1.89 34.11 -30.16
N ARG A 231 -1.32 32.91 -30.43
CA ARG A 231 -0.43 32.69 -31.58
C ARG A 231 -1.17 32.81 -32.91
N ALA A 232 -2.36 32.22 -33.00
CA ALA A 232 -3.20 32.31 -34.18
C ALA A 232 -3.71 33.74 -34.45
N ALA A 233 -4.06 34.49 -33.40
CA ALA A 233 -4.49 35.89 -33.52
C ALA A 233 -3.34 36.79 -34.01
N ALA A 234 -2.13 36.62 -33.48
CA ALA A 234 -0.95 37.35 -33.95
C ALA A 234 -0.61 37.03 -35.41
N ALA A 235 -0.71 35.76 -35.82
CA ALA A 235 -0.48 35.33 -37.20
C ALA A 235 -1.52 35.92 -38.17
N LYS A 236 -2.80 35.93 -37.79
CA LYS A 236 -3.87 36.58 -38.58
C LYS A 236 -3.65 38.08 -38.71
N ALA A 237 -3.33 38.77 -37.62
CA ALA A 237 -3.05 40.21 -37.64
C ALA A 237 -1.85 40.57 -38.54
N SER A 238 -0.79 39.76 -38.55
CA SER A 238 0.35 39.96 -39.46
C SER A 238 0.01 39.71 -40.92
N ALA A 239 -0.84 38.71 -41.22
CA ALA A 239 -1.28 38.41 -42.58
C ALA A 239 -2.14 39.55 -43.16
N THR A 240 -3.07 40.10 -42.36
CA THR A 240 -3.90 41.23 -42.76
C THR A 240 -3.08 42.50 -43.01
N LYS A 241 -2.04 42.77 -42.18
CA LYS A 241 -1.12 43.90 -42.40
C LYS A 241 -0.30 43.74 -43.69
N LYS A 242 0.14 42.52 -44.02
CA LYS A 242 0.91 42.25 -45.24
C LYS A 242 0.05 42.43 -46.50
N ALA A 243 -1.18 41.92 -46.49
CA ALA A 243 -2.13 42.09 -47.58
C ALA A 243 -2.50 43.56 -47.84
N LYS A 244 -2.63 44.37 -46.78
CA LYS A 244 -2.91 45.82 -46.91
C LYS A 244 -1.72 46.62 -47.45
N LYS A 245 -0.49 46.11 -47.32
CA LYS A 245 0.75 46.76 -47.78
C LYS A 245 1.13 46.39 -49.22
N SER A 246 0.54 45.34 -49.78
CA SER A 246 0.78 44.87 -51.16
C SER A 246 -0.35 45.22 -52.14
N GLY A 247 -1.38 45.91 -51.66
CA GLY A 247 -2.51 46.40 -52.47
C GLY A 247 -2.58 47.94 -52.55
N ALA A 248 -1.50 48.60 -52.15
CA ALA A 248 -1.22 50.02 -52.38
C ALA A 248 0.12 50.10 -53.13
#